data_AF-A0A1X9NFA1-F1
#
_entry.id   AF-A0A1X9NFA1-F1
#
_cell.length_a   1.000
_cell.length_b   1.000
_cell.length_c   1.000
_cell.angle_alpha   90.00
_cell.angle_beta   90.00
_cell.angle_gamma   90.00
#
_symmetry.space_group_name_H-M   'P 1'
#
loop_
_entity.id
_entity.type
_entity.pdbx_description
1 polymer ?
#
loop_
_entity_poly.entity_id
_entity_poly.type
_entity_poly.pdbx_seq_one_letter_code
_entity_poly.pdbx_strand_id
1 'polypeptide(L)'
;MLRNYPYIAAFLYLALISPKAAACAAHEYFNPDNFGVITGAALKLAGLTAPEPVFKLKHAPVAKAVQGEPSELTINFERPWRSSNVTMQFKSTPGIQLIDTSIALEDFEGAVKLRYLLEKPGFNNITIKISGEYKNESISSSRVVYIQPKKTLRKPTNQQVVTR
;
A
#
# COMPACT_ATOMS: atom_id res chain seq x y z
N MET A 1 44.23 -53.54 -30.72
CA MET A 1 43.00 -53.31 -29.93
C MET A 1 42.76 -51.82 -29.77
N LEU A 2 42.20 -51.15 -30.78
CA LEU A 2 41.69 -49.78 -30.68
C LEU A 2 40.27 -49.81 -31.25
N ARG A 3 39.30 -50.19 -30.43
CA ARG A 3 37.91 -50.34 -30.85
C ARG A 3 37.08 -50.15 -29.60
N ASN A 4 36.88 -48.89 -29.18
CA ASN A 4 35.83 -48.43 -28.25
C ASN A 4 35.91 -46.92 -27.91
N TYR A 5 36.89 -46.16 -28.43
CA TYR A 5 36.99 -44.72 -28.14
C TYR A 5 35.92 -43.77 -28.73
N PRO A 6 35.18 -44.04 -29.83
CA PRO A 6 34.26 -43.04 -30.36
C PRO A 6 32.99 -42.89 -29.50
N TYR A 7 32.62 -43.91 -28.71
CA TYR A 7 31.44 -43.87 -27.85
C TYR A 7 31.65 -43.03 -26.59
N ILE A 8 32.88 -43.01 -26.05
CA ILE A 8 33.22 -42.26 -24.83
C ILE A 8 33.24 -40.75 -25.14
N ALA A 9 33.76 -40.36 -26.30
CA ALA A 9 33.79 -38.97 -26.73
C ALA A 9 32.37 -38.42 -27.00
N ALA A 10 31.47 -39.22 -27.59
CA ALA A 10 30.09 -38.83 -27.84
C ALA A 10 29.28 -38.65 -26.54
N PHE A 11 29.53 -39.51 -25.53
CA PHE A 11 28.86 -39.43 -24.24
C PHE A 11 29.29 -38.19 -23.43
N LEU A 12 30.58 -37.83 -23.49
CA LEU A 12 31.12 -36.62 -22.87
C LEU A 12 30.61 -35.34 -23.53
N TYR A 13 30.39 -35.36 -24.85
CA TYR A 13 29.86 -34.21 -25.58
C TYR A 13 28.39 -33.94 -25.25
N LEU A 14 27.58 -35.00 -25.08
CA LEU A 14 26.16 -34.90 -24.66
C LEU A 14 26.01 -34.46 -23.19
N ALA A 15 26.96 -34.80 -22.32
CA ALA A 15 26.95 -34.36 -20.92
C ALA A 15 27.34 -32.88 -20.73
N LEU A 16 27.97 -32.25 -21.72
CA LEU A 16 28.40 -30.84 -21.69
C LEU A 16 27.39 -29.87 -22.32
N ILE A 17 26.30 -30.37 -22.90
CA ILE A 17 25.17 -29.53 -23.33
C ILE A 17 24.31 -29.26 -22.09
N SER A 18 24.79 -28.38 -21.21
CA SER A 18 23.99 -27.84 -20.11
C SER A 18 22.67 -27.29 -20.69
N PRO A 19 21.50 -27.62 -20.11
CA PRO A 19 20.31 -26.84 -20.38
C PRO A 19 20.53 -25.44 -19.81
N LYS A 20 20.87 -24.48 -20.68
CA LYS A 20 20.68 -23.04 -20.41
C LYS A 20 19.18 -22.75 -20.42
N ALA A 21 18.44 -23.30 -19.45
CA ALA A 21 17.00 -23.12 -19.35
C ALA A 21 16.54 -23.37 -17.91
N ALA A 22 16.89 -22.46 -16.99
CA ALA A 22 16.11 -22.19 -15.77
C ALA A 22 16.70 -21.02 -14.95
N ALA A 23 17.23 -19.97 -15.59
CA ALA A 23 17.69 -18.77 -14.87
C ALA A 23 16.67 -17.61 -14.91
N CYS A 24 15.52 -17.81 -15.54
CA CYS A 24 14.46 -16.78 -15.63
C CYS A 24 13.07 -17.31 -15.24
N ALA A 25 13.00 -18.49 -14.63
CA ALA A 25 11.75 -19.16 -14.26
C ALA A 25 11.69 -19.43 -12.75
N ALA A 26 11.89 -18.38 -11.95
CA ALA A 26 11.48 -18.33 -10.54
C ALA A 26 11.66 -16.90 -10.00
N HIS A 27 11.11 -15.90 -10.69
CA HIS A 27 10.59 -14.74 -9.95
C HIS A 27 9.17 -15.08 -9.49
N GLU A 28 8.98 -16.28 -8.93
CA GLU A 28 7.90 -16.51 -8.00
C GLU A 28 8.27 -15.67 -6.79
N TYR A 29 7.75 -14.44 -6.79
CA TYR A 29 7.69 -13.59 -5.62
C TYR A 29 6.83 -14.37 -4.63
N PHE A 30 7.47 -15.26 -3.86
CA PHE A 30 6.85 -15.94 -2.74
C PHE A 30 6.27 -14.83 -1.87
N ASN A 31 4.95 -14.66 -1.91
CA ASN A 31 4.25 -13.73 -1.06
C ASN A 31 4.13 -14.41 0.31
N PRO A 32 4.98 -14.06 1.30
CA PRO A 32 4.98 -14.74 2.59
C PRO A 32 3.69 -14.49 3.37
N ASP A 33 2.88 -13.51 2.94
CA ASP A 33 1.59 -13.17 3.56
C ASP A 33 0.51 -14.23 3.33
N ASN A 34 0.69 -15.12 2.33
CA ASN A 34 -0.30 -16.15 1.99
C ASN A 34 -0.07 -17.50 2.70
N PHE A 35 1.07 -17.72 3.37
CA PHE A 35 1.42 -19.03 3.93
C PHE A 35 2.13 -18.86 5.29
N GLY A 36 1.36 -18.90 6.38
CA GLY A 36 1.85 -18.79 7.75
C GLY A 36 2.89 -19.86 8.16
N VAL A 37 3.54 -19.65 9.33
CA VAL A 37 4.51 -20.47 10.11
C VAL A 37 5.57 -21.29 9.33
N ILE A 38 5.17 -22.12 8.37
CA ILE A 38 5.99 -23.00 7.53
C ILE A 38 7.03 -22.19 6.73
N THR A 39 6.64 -21.05 6.17
CA THR A 39 7.55 -20.17 5.40
C THR A 39 8.60 -19.51 6.29
N GLY A 40 8.28 -19.20 7.55
CA GLY A 40 9.25 -18.67 8.50
C GLY A 40 10.37 -19.65 8.83
N ALA A 41 10.08 -20.96 8.80
CA ALA A 41 11.09 -22.00 8.92
C ALA A 41 11.92 -22.13 7.62
N ALA A 42 11.28 -22.14 6.45
CA ALA A 42 11.97 -22.23 5.16
C ALA A 42 12.89 -21.01 4.89
N LEU A 43 12.43 -19.80 5.20
CA LEU A 43 13.23 -18.57 5.09
C LEU A 43 14.45 -18.61 6.02
N LYS A 44 14.26 -19.03 7.28
CA LYS A 44 15.38 -19.23 8.23
C LYS A 44 16.38 -20.27 7.75
N LEU A 45 15.91 -21.37 7.15
CA LEU A 45 16.78 -22.42 6.58
C LEU A 45 17.55 -21.92 5.34
N ALA A 46 16.98 -20.97 4.59
CA ALA A 46 17.65 -20.29 3.48
C ALA A 46 18.56 -19.13 3.91
N GLY A 47 18.72 -18.88 5.21
CA GLY A 47 19.49 -17.74 5.74
C GLY A 47 18.85 -16.37 5.49
N LEU A 48 17.57 -16.33 5.10
CA LEU A 48 16.81 -15.12 4.83
C LEU A 48 15.97 -14.76 6.06
N THR A 49 16.11 -13.52 6.53
CA THR A 49 15.24 -12.99 7.59
C THR A 49 13.88 -12.65 6.98
N ALA A 50 12.80 -13.14 7.60
CA ALA A 50 11.45 -12.75 7.19
C ALA A 50 11.30 -11.22 7.24
N PRO A 51 10.63 -10.60 6.25
CA PRO A 51 10.49 -9.15 6.21
C PRO A 51 9.80 -8.63 7.47
N GLU A 52 10.19 -7.43 7.89
CA GLU A 52 9.57 -6.78 9.04
C GLU A 52 8.07 -6.52 8.77
N PRO A 53 7.22 -6.67 9.80
CA PRO A 53 5.80 -6.42 9.66
C PRO A 53 5.54 -4.93 9.41
N VAL A 54 4.92 -4.63 8.27
CA VAL A 54 4.59 -3.25 7.88
C VAL A 54 3.09 -3.07 7.74
N PHE A 55 2.58 -1.91 8.19
CA PHE A 55 1.21 -1.51 7.89
C PHE A 55 1.08 -1.19 6.41
N LYS A 56 0.14 -1.85 5.73
CA LYS A 56 -0.18 -1.53 4.33
C LYS A 56 -1.35 -0.56 4.32
N LEU A 57 -1.16 0.56 3.63
CA LEU A 57 -2.17 1.58 3.43
C LEU A 57 -2.39 1.76 1.93
N LYS A 58 -3.65 1.72 1.49
CA LYS A 58 -4.06 2.00 0.11
C LYS A 58 -5.08 3.13 0.11
N HIS A 59 -4.80 4.17 -0.65
CA HIS A 59 -5.64 5.35 -0.79
C HIS A 59 -5.38 5.98 -2.16
N ALA A 60 -6.26 6.88 -2.60
CA ALA A 60 -5.97 7.71 -3.77
C ALA A 60 -4.78 8.65 -3.45
N PRO A 61 -3.80 8.82 -4.36
CA PRO A 61 -2.70 9.75 -4.13
C PRO A 61 -3.17 11.21 -4.16
N VAL A 62 -4.22 11.48 -4.94
CA VAL A 62 -4.88 12.78 -5.06
C VAL A 62 -6.38 12.57 -4.91
N ALA A 63 -7.01 13.29 -3.99
CA ALA A 63 -8.45 13.36 -3.84
C ALA A 63 -8.97 14.73 -4.31
N LYS A 64 -10.16 14.74 -4.92
CA LYS A 64 -10.80 15.95 -5.41
C LYS A 64 -11.92 16.37 -4.47
N ALA A 65 -11.94 17.63 -4.07
CA ALA A 65 -12.98 18.18 -3.18
C ALA A 65 -13.53 19.49 -3.73
N VAL A 66 -14.83 19.72 -3.55
CA VAL A 66 -15.44 21.04 -3.83
C VAL A 66 -15.22 21.90 -2.58
N GLN A 67 -14.80 23.14 -2.79
CA GLN A 67 -14.57 24.06 -1.68
C GLN A 67 -15.91 24.36 -0.96
N GLY A 68 -15.92 24.23 0.37
CA GLY A 68 -17.11 24.44 1.19
C GLY A 68 -18.10 23.28 1.23
N GLU A 69 -17.82 22.16 0.55
CA GLU A 69 -18.67 20.95 0.61
C GLU A 69 -17.97 19.81 1.37
N PRO A 70 -18.67 19.07 2.24
CA PRO A 70 -18.14 17.87 2.87
C PRO A 70 -17.69 16.84 1.83
N SER A 71 -16.51 16.29 2.04
CA SER A 71 -15.90 15.27 1.19
C SER A 71 -15.43 14.08 2.03
N GLU A 72 -15.29 12.91 1.39
CA GLU A 72 -14.87 11.67 2.05
C GLU A 72 -13.63 11.10 1.36
N LEU A 73 -12.66 10.66 2.16
CA LEU A 73 -11.47 9.94 1.74
C LEU A 73 -11.52 8.52 2.30
N THR A 74 -11.53 7.53 1.41
CA THR A 74 -11.46 6.10 1.80
C THR A 74 -10.01 5.65 1.89
N ILE A 75 -9.66 5.02 3.01
CA ILE A 75 -8.32 4.53 3.31
C ILE A 75 -8.44 3.06 3.67
N ASN A 76 -7.99 2.20 2.76
CA ASN A 76 -7.93 0.76 3.05
C ASN A 76 -6.65 0.46 3.81
N PHE A 77 -6.75 -0.36 4.84
CA PHE A 77 -5.64 -0.72 5.70
C PHE A 77 -5.53 -2.23 5.86
N GLU A 78 -4.30 -2.70 6.06
CA GLU A 78 -3.98 -4.06 6.47
C GLU A 78 -2.94 -3.95 7.57
N ARG A 79 -3.25 -4.56 8.72
CA ARG A 79 -2.39 -4.61 9.89
C ARG A 79 -1.51 -5.84 9.83
N PRO A 80 -0.26 -5.74 10.30
CA PRO A 80 0.52 -6.93 10.53
C PRO A 80 -0.14 -7.86 11.53
N TRP A 81 -0.08 -9.16 11.25
CA TRP A 81 -0.53 -10.21 12.16
C TRP A 81 0.14 -10.04 13.53
N ARG A 82 -0.64 -10.11 14.62
CA ARG A 82 -0.22 -9.86 16.02
C ARG A 82 0.19 -8.42 16.37
N SER A 83 -0.11 -7.43 15.53
CA SER A 83 -0.04 -6.03 15.97
C SER A 83 -1.15 -5.70 16.98
N SER A 84 -0.86 -4.85 17.95
CA SER A 84 -1.81 -4.39 18.98
C SER A 84 -1.76 -2.87 19.15
N ASN A 85 -2.73 -2.30 19.88
CA ASN A 85 -2.80 -0.85 20.16
C ASN A 85 -2.74 0.01 18.89
N VAL A 86 -3.37 -0.47 17.81
CA VAL A 86 -3.26 0.16 16.49
C VAL A 86 -4.20 1.35 16.39
N THR A 87 -3.65 2.52 16.09
CA THR A 87 -4.39 3.77 15.90
C THR A 87 -3.97 4.42 14.59
N MET A 88 -4.96 4.88 13.83
CA MET A 88 -4.78 5.75 12.68
C MET A 88 -5.04 7.20 13.08
N GLN A 89 -4.09 8.08 12.82
CA GLN A 89 -4.12 9.51 13.12
C GLN A 89 -4.09 10.32 11.84
N PHE A 90 -4.80 11.44 11.84
CA PHE A 90 -4.93 12.34 10.70
C PHE A 90 -4.46 13.74 11.07
N LYS A 91 -3.69 14.34 10.18
CA LYS A 91 -3.30 15.76 10.24
C LYS A 91 -3.55 16.39 8.90
N SER A 92 -3.97 17.65 8.89
CA SER A 92 -4.21 18.39 7.65
C SER A 92 -3.46 19.72 7.63
N THR A 93 -3.29 20.26 6.43
CA THR A 93 -2.92 21.65 6.25
C THR A 93 -4.05 22.59 6.71
N PRO A 94 -3.76 23.86 7.07
CA PRO A 94 -4.76 24.80 7.60
C PRO A 94 -5.94 25.16 6.68
N GLY A 95 -5.93 24.71 5.42
CA GLY A 95 -7.04 24.89 4.48
C GLY A 95 -8.03 23.73 4.44
N ILE A 96 -7.81 22.68 5.25
CA ILE A 96 -8.71 21.54 5.40
C ILE A 96 -9.09 21.39 6.87
N GLN A 97 -10.39 21.36 7.12
CA GLN A 97 -10.95 20.94 8.40
C GLN A 97 -11.19 19.44 8.39
N LEU A 98 -10.62 18.71 9.35
CA LEU A 98 -10.88 17.29 9.58
C LEU A 98 -12.02 17.15 10.58
N ILE A 99 -12.95 16.23 10.32
CA ILE A 99 -14.00 15.89 11.30
C ILE A 99 -13.43 14.96 12.36
N ASP A 100 -12.68 13.95 11.93
CA ASP A 100 -12.10 12.92 12.78
C ASP A 100 -10.57 13.05 12.74
N THR A 101 -9.91 13.07 13.91
CA THR A 101 -8.44 13.25 14.02
C THR A 101 -7.71 11.96 14.37
N SER A 102 -8.39 10.99 14.97
CA SER A 102 -7.87 9.65 15.23
C SER A 102 -8.97 8.60 15.26
N ILE A 103 -8.63 7.38 14.88
CA ILE A 103 -9.52 6.21 14.88
C ILE A 103 -8.70 4.99 15.33
N ALA A 104 -9.21 4.25 16.32
CA ALA A 104 -8.64 2.97 16.72
C ALA A 104 -9.03 1.88 15.72
N LEU A 105 -8.10 0.99 15.37
CA LEU A 105 -8.33 -0.09 14.40
C LEU A 105 -8.37 -1.43 15.14
N GLU A 106 -9.56 -1.99 15.29
CA GLU A 106 -9.80 -3.27 15.96
C GLU A 106 -9.66 -4.45 14.99
N ASP A 107 -10.15 -4.28 13.76
CA ASP A 107 -10.05 -5.26 12.70
C ASP A 107 -8.63 -5.37 12.14
N PHE A 108 -8.24 -6.54 11.64
CA PHE A 108 -6.93 -6.76 11.01
C PHE A 108 -6.82 -6.10 9.64
N GLU A 109 -7.92 -5.99 8.92
CA GLU A 109 -8.00 -5.33 7.62
C GLU A 109 -9.35 -4.67 7.47
N GLY A 110 -9.43 -3.63 6.63
CA GLY A 110 -10.69 -2.93 6.40
C GLY A 110 -10.51 -1.59 5.71
N ALA A 111 -11.55 -0.76 5.82
CA ALA A 111 -11.60 0.56 5.21
C ALA A 111 -12.07 1.61 6.23
N VAL A 112 -11.31 2.68 6.34
CA VAL A 112 -11.67 3.88 7.11
C VAL A 112 -12.15 4.97 6.16
N LYS A 113 -13.24 5.63 6.54
CA LYS A 113 -13.81 6.77 5.81
C LYS A 113 -13.53 8.06 6.58
N LEU A 114 -12.54 8.82 6.12
CA LEU A 114 -12.20 10.11 6.72
C LEU A 114 -13.04 11.21 6.07
N ARG A 115 -13.85 11.90 6.86
CA ARG A 115 -14.61 13.07 6.40
C ARG A 115 -13.83 14.34 6.63
N TYR A 116 -13.86 15.23 5.63
CA TYR A 116 -13.13 16.49 5.66
C TYR A 116 -13.85 17.58 4.86
N LEU A 117 -13.53 18.83 5.14
CA LEU A 117 -14.02 20.02 4.44
C LEU A 117 -12.84 20.81 3.88
N LEU A 118 -12.88 21.12 2.58
CA LEU A 118 -11.90 22.01 1.97
C LEU A 118 -12.37 23.47 2.15
N GLU A 119 -11.74 24.20 3.05
CA GLU A 119 -12.10 25.58 3.38
C GLU A 119 -11.40 26.59 2.47
N LYS A 120 -10.11 26.39 2.20
CA LYS A 120 -9.27 27.34 1.46
C LYS A 120 -8.73 26.69 0.19
N PRO A 121 -8.72 27.41 -0.94
CA PRO A 121 -8.03 26.94 -2.14
C PRO A 121 -6.52 26.94 -1.91
N GLY A 122 -5.79 26.14 -2.70
CA GLY A 122 -4.33 26.09 -2.66
C GLY A 122 -3.78 24.68 -2.45
N PHE A 123 -2.50 24.62 -2.07
CA PHE A 123 -1.80 23.37 -1.79
C PHE A 123 -2.23 22.80 -0.45
N ASN A 124 -3.19 21.87 -0.50
CA ASN A 124 -3.70 21.22 0.68
C ASN A 124 -3.38 19.73 0.68
N ASN A 125 -3.10 19.18 1.86
CA ASN A 125 -2.88 17.76 2.02
C ASN A 125 -3.40 17.24 3.36
N ILE A 126 -3.64 15.94 3.39
CA ILE A 126 -3.95 15.17 4.60
C ILE A 126 -2.82 14.15 4.78
N THR A 127 -2.18 14.20 5.94
CA THR A 127 -1.21 13.20 6.38
C THR A 127 -1.92 12.15 7.22
N ILE A 128 -1.77 10.89 6.82
CA ILE A 128 -2.29 9.71 7.51
C ILE A 128 -1.10 9.03 8.19
N LYS A 129 -1.15 8.88 9.50
CA LYS A 129 -0.16 8.11 10.27
C LYS A 129 -0.85 6.93 10.94
N ILE A 130 -0.40 5.72 10.66
CA ILE A 130 -0.82 4.52 11.39
C ILE A 130 0.31 4.09 12.32
N SER A 131 0.00 3.78 13.56
CA SER A 131 0.96 3.30 14.55
C SER A 131 0.36 2.22 15.42
N GLY A 132 1.19 1.33 15.92
CA GLY A 132 0.84 0.33 16.91
C GLY A 132 2.07 -0.41 17.40
N GLU A 133 1.86 -1.52 18.09
CA GLU A 133 2.91 -2.30 18.71
C GLU A 133 3.02 -3.68 18.07
N TYR A 134 4.25 -4.12 17.82
CA TYR A 134 4.57 -5.48 17.40
C TYR A 134 5.80 -5.97 18.18
N LYS A 135 5.67 -7.10 18.88
CA LYS A 135 6.74 -7.64 19.75
C LYS A 135 7.31 -6.62 20.75
N ASN A 136 6.46 -5.80 21.36
CA ASN A 136 6.81 -4.71 22.29
C ASN A 136 7.60 -3.55 21.66
N GLU A 137 7.70 -3.50 20.34
CA GLU A 137 8.29 -2.39 19.60
C GLU A 137 7.19 -1.57 18.92
N SER A 138 7.35 -0.25 18.93
CA SER A 138 6.46 0.65 18.21
C SER A 138 6.78 0.63 16.73
N ILE A 139 5.80 0.23 15.92
CA ILE A 139 5.86 0.29 14.46
C ILE A 139 4.92 1.39 13.97
N SER A 140 5.31 2.10 12.90
CA SER A 140 4.46 3.12 12.29
C SER A 140 4.69 3.28 10.80
N SER A 141 3.68 3.78 10.10
CA SER A 141 3.73 4.12 8.69
C SER A 141 2.99 5.43 8.45
N SER A 142 3.50 6.25 7.54
CA SER A 142 2.93 7.56 7.22
C SER A 142 2.71 7.68 5.71
N ARG A 143 1.61 8.31 5.32
CA ARG A 143 1.26 8.60 3.93
C ARG A 143 0.65 9.98 3.81
N VAL A 144 0.75 10.56 2.62
CA VAL A 144 0.21 11.88 2.30
C VAL A 144 -0.77 11.76 1.15
N VAL A 145 -1.92 12.42 1.29
CA VAL A 145 -2.93 12.57 0.25
C VAL A 145 -3.04 14.03 -0.11
N TYR A 146 -2.81 14.37 -1.38
CA TYR A 146 -2.98 15.73 -1.86
C TYR A 146 -4.46 15.99 -2.19
N ILE A 147 -4.97 17.14 -1.78
CA ILE A 147 -6.35 17.53 -2.05
C ILE A 147 -6.36 18.60 -3.13
N GLN A 148 -7.02 18.27 -4.24
CA GLN A 148 -7.17 19.16 -5.37
C GLN A 148 -8.59 19.77 -5.40
N PRO A 149 -8.73 21.09 -5.54
CA PRO A 149 -10.04 21.70 -5.67
C PRO A 149 -10.69 21.27 -7.00
N LYS A 150 -11.91 20.76 -6.92
CA LYS A 150 -12.77 20.50 -8.08
C LYS A 150 -13.47 21.81 -8.43
N LYS A 151 -13.35 22.23 -9.70
CA LYS A 151 -14.10 23.38 -10.22
C LYS A 151 -15.60 23.03 -10.23
N THR A 152 -16.40 23.72 -9.44
CA THR A 152 -17.85 23.73 -9.60
C THR A 152 -18.21 24.66 -10.76
N LEU A 153 -18.87 24.11 -11.78
CA LEU A 153 -19.55 24.92 -12.79
C LEU A 153 -20.70 25.64 -12.07
N ARG A 154 -20.52 26.93 -11.77
CA ARG A 154 -21.62 27.78 -11.28
C ARG A 154 -22.72 27.75 -12.34
N LYS A 155 -23.89 27.17 -12.04
CA LYS A 155 -25.10 27.43 -12.83
C LYS A 155 -25.33 28.95 -12.77
N PRO A 156 -25.55 29.64 -13.91
CA PRO A 156 -25.89 31.05 -13.88
C PRO A 156 -27.20 31.20 -13.09
N THR A 157 -27.15 31.96 -12.01
CA THR A 157 -28.34 32.44 -11.31
C THR A 157 -29.16 33.22 -12.34
N ASN A 158 -30.34 32.72 -12.71
CA ASN A 158 -31.30 33.48 -13.49
C ASN A 158 -31.58 34.77 -12.71
N GLN A 159 -31.03 35.88 -13.18
CA GLN A 159 -31.47 37.20 -12.80
C GLN A 159 -32.92 37.30 -13.26
N GLN A 160 -33.87 37.16 -12.33
CA GLN A 160 -35.23 37.59 -12.55
C GLN A 160 -35.19 39.10 -12.73
N VAL A 161 -35.17 39.52 -13.99
CA VAL A 161 -35.54 40.87 -14.38
C VAL A 161 -37.03 41.00 -14.07
N VAL A 162 -37.34 41.55 -12.90
CA VAL A 162 -38.68 42.07 -12.63
C VAL A 162 -38.74 43.42 -13.34
N THR A 163 -39.24 43.41 -14.58
CA THR A 163 -39.70 44.62 -15.26
C THR A 163 -40.84 45.25 -14.48
N ARG A 164 -40.77 46.57 -14.39
CA ARG A 164 -41.71 47.49 -13.73
C ARG A 164 -43.17 47.25 -14.07
#